data_AF-A0A0A9G3Z4-F1
#
_entry.id   AF-A0A0A9G3Z4-F1
#
_cell.length_a   1.000
_cell.length_b   1.000
_cell.length_c   1.000
_cell.angle_alpha   90.00
_cell.angle_beta   90.00
_cell.angle_gamma   90.00
#
_symmetry.space_group_name_H-M   'P 1'
#
loop_
_entity.id
_entity.type
_entity.pdbx_description
1 polymer ?
#
loop_
_entity_poly.entity_id
_entity_poly.type
_entity_poly.pdbx_seq_one_letter_code
_entity_poly.pdbx_strand_id
1 'polypeptide(L)' 'MIWVDRLGFDLHVHSGEGAFAVRIPFSREVSDEKGVKSSFNMMAHHAWKVEKSYASPEFEKVELLKKVR' A
#
# COMPACT_ATOMS: atom_id res chain seq x y z
N MET A 1 -4.32 9.00 -0.74
CA MET A 1 -5.11 7.83 -0.29
C MET A 1 -6.57 8.12 -0.57
N ILE A 2 -7.29 7.19 -1.20
CA ILE A 2 -8.68 7.34 -1.64
C ILE A 2 -9.62 6.76 -0.58
N TRP A 3 -9.41 5.49 -0.24
CA TRP A 3 -10.25 4.75 0.71
C TRP A 3 -9.44 3.65 1.40
N VAL A 4 -9.95 3.20 2.56
CA VAL A 4 -9.39 2.10 3.35
C VAL A 4 -10.52 1.18 3.75
N ASP A 5 -10.32 -0.13 3.66
CA ASP A 5 -11.23 -1.14 4.16
C ASP A 5 -10.47 -2.27 4.87
N ARG A 6 -11.17 -3.34 5.26
CA ARG A 6 -10.61 -4.48 6.01
C ARG A 6 -9.47 -5.23 5.29
N LEU A 7 -9.30 -5.06 3.98
CA LEU A 7 -8.31 -5.78 3.17
C LEU A 7 -7.13 -4.91 2.72
N GLY A 8 -7.17 -3.59 2.92
CA GLY A 8 -6.12 -2.70 2.44
C GLY A 8 -6.61 -1.30 2.13
N PHE A 9 -5.89 -0.60 1.27
CA PHE A 9 -6.17 0.79 0.92
C PHE A 9 -5.89 1.09 -0.54
N ASP A 10 -6.65 2.05 -1.08
CA ASP A 10 -6.53 2.53 -2.45
C ASP A 10 -5.78 3.87 -2.49
N LEU A 11 -4.86 4.00 -3.43
CA LEU A 11 -4.07 5.21 -3.65
C LEU A 11 -4.35 5.80 -5.03
N HIS A 12 -4.30 7.13 -5.09
CA HIS A 12 -4.24 7.87 -6.34
C HIS A 12 -2.77 8.20 -6.61
N VAL A 13 -2.27 7.78 -7.77
CA VAL A 13 -0.90 8.01 -8.21
C VAL A 13 -0.94 8.88 -9.46
N HIS A 14 -0.20 9.98 -9.44
CA HIS A 14 -0.04 10.86 -10.59
C HIS A 14 1.35 10.64 -11.19
N SER A 15 1.41 10.48 -12.50
CA SER A 15 2.65 10.45 -13.27
C SER A 15 2.51 11.34 -14.51
N GLY A 16 3.60 11.51 -15.27
CA GLY A 16 3.54 12.21 -16.57
C GLY A 16 2.61 11.55 -17.59
N GLU A 17 2.26 10.27 -17.41
CA GLU A 17 1.41 9.49 -18.32
C GLU A 17 -0.09 9.55 -17.97
N GLY A 18 -0.43 10.16 -16.82
CA GLY A 18 -1.79 10.34 -16.36
C GLY A 18 -1.98 10.00 -14.88
N ALA A 19 -3.23 9.71 -14.53
CA ALA A 19 -3.63 9.44 -13.16
C ALA A 19 -4.11 8.00 -13.00
N PHE A 20 -3.62 7.32 -11.97
CA PHE A 20 -3.82 5.88 -11.75
C PHE A 20 -4.36 5.61 -10.35
N ALA A 21 -5.27 4.66 -10.23
CA ALA A 21 -5.69 4.07 -8.97
C ALA A 21 -4.97 2.73 -8.78
N VAL A 22 -4.39 2.53 -7.60
CA VAL A 22 -3.71 1.29 -7.23
C VAL A 22 -4.22 0.82 -5.86
N ARG A 23 -4.43 -0.49 -5.75
CA ARG A 23 -4.83 -1.16 -4.51
C ARG A 23 -3.60 -1.76 -3.83
N ILE A 24 -3.35 -1.38 -2.58
CA ILE A 24 -2.30 -1.98 -1.76
C ILE A 24 -2.95 -2.82 -0.66
N PRO A 25 -2.77 -4.16 -0.66
CA PRO A 25 -3.36 -5.02 0.35
C PRO A 25 -2.62 -4.91 1.68
N PHE A 26 -3.36 -5.06 2.79
CA PHE A 26 -2.73 -5.41 4.06
C PHE A 26 -2.19 -6.84 3.98
N SER A 27 -1.18 -7.17 4.81
CA SER A 27 -0.64 -8.53 4.88
C SER A 27 -1.65 -9.56 5.39
N ARG A 28 -2.70 -9.10 6.07
CA ARG A 28 -3.84 -9.88 6.54
C ARG A 28 -5.07 -8.99 6.66
N GLU A 29 -6.25 -9.60 6.68
CA GLU A 29 -7.48 -8.91 7.00
C GLU A 29 -7.43 -8.26 8.40
N VAL A 30 -7.98 -7.05 8.52
CA VAL A 30 -8.03 -6.27 9.77
C VAL A 30 -9.48 -6.06 10.21
N SER A 31 -9.75 -6.26 11.50
CA SER A 31 -11.13 -6.29 12.04
C SER A 31 -11.55 -5.00 12.73
N ASP A 32 -10.61 -4.11 13.07
CA ASP A 32 -10.90 -2.88 13.81
C ASP A 32 -9.94 -1.74 13.42
N GLU A 33 -10.28 -0.52 13.87
CA GLU A 33 -9.51 0.69 13.56
C GLU A 33 -8.07 0.63 14.09
N LYS A 34 -7.86 0.02 15.26
CA LYS A 34 -6.52 -0.13 15.85
C LYS A 34 -5.67 -1.07 14.99
N GLY A 35 -6.26 -2.15 14.48
CA GLY A 35 -5.68 -3.08 13.54
C GLY A 35 -5.29 -2.41 12.23
N VAL A 36 -6.16 -1.58 11.65
CA VAL A 36 -5.86 -0.75 10.46
C VAL A 36 -4.63 0.13 10.71
N LYS A 37 -4.63 0.92 11.80
CA LYS A 37 -3.51 1.81 12.14
C LYS A 37 -2.20 1.04 12.36
N SER A 38 -2.25 -0.09 13.07
CA SER A 38 -1.08 -0.92 13.34
C SER A 38 -0.53 -1.55 12.05
N SER A 39 -1.39 -2.09 11.19
CA SER A 39 -0.99 -2.69 9.92
C SER A 39 -0.34 -1.66 9.00
N PHE A 40 -0.93 -0.46 8.92
CA PHE A 40 -0.36 0.65 8.17
C PHE A 40 1.04 1.03 8.69
N ASN A 41 1.21 1.18 10.02
CA ASN A 41 2.51 1.51 10.62
C ASN A 41 3.57 0.44 10.33
N MET A 42 3.21 -0.84 10.41
CA MET A 42 4.12 -1.94 10.11
C MET A 42 4.57 -1.90 8.64
N MET A 43 3.64 -1.65 7.70
CA MET A 43 3.96 -1.54 6.28
C MET A 43 4.84 -0.33 5.99
N ALA A 44 4.56 0.83 6.59
CA ALA A 44 5.39 2.02 6.44
C ALA A 44 6.82 1.80 6.97
N HIS A 45 6.94 1.16 8.13
CA HIS A 45 8.23 0.79 8.70
C HIS A 45 8.99 -0.20 7.81
N HIS A 46 8.31 -1.21 7.26
CA HIS A 46 8.93 -2.17 6.34
C HIS A 46 9.40 -1.50 5.04
N ALA A 47 8.56 -0.66 4.43
CA ALA A 47 8.91 0.10 3.22
C ALA A 47 10.14 0.99 3.45
N TRP A 48 10.21 1.67 4.60
CA TRP A 48 11.37 2.47 4.98
C TRP A 48 12.64 1.61 5.12
N LYS A 49 12.57 0.44 5.76
CA LYS A 49 13.72 -0.47 5.87
C LYS A 49 14.22 -0.93 4.51
N VAL A 50 13.31 -1.25 3.59
CA VAL A 50 13.66 -1.66 2.22
C VAL A 50 14.30 -0.50 1.45
N GLU A 51 13.74 0.71 1.53
CA GLU A 51 14.30 1.91 0.90
C GLU A 51 15.71 2.22 1.41
N LYS A 52 15.96 2.01 2.70
CA LYS A 52 17.28 2.22 3.33
C LYS A 52 18.23 1.02 3.21
N SER A 53 17.85 -0.01 2.45
CA SER A 53 18.63 -1.25 2.31
C SER A 53 18.91 -1.99 3.62
N TYR A 54 18.09 -1.77 4.65
CA TYR A 54 18.13 -2.52 5.92
C TYR A 54 17.35 -3.84 5.85
N ALA A 55 16.54 -4.03 4.81
CA ALA A 55 15.80 -5.27 4.54
C ALA A 55 15.72 -5.53 3.03
N SER A 56 15.71 -6.80 2.64
CA SER A 56 15.48 -7.23 1.27
C SER A 56 13.97 -7.12 0.91
N PRO A 57 13.60 -6.73 -0.32
CA PRO A 57 12.20 -6.69 -0.75
C PRO A 57 11.67 -8.10 -1.07
N GLU A 58 11.54 -8.95 -0.04
CA GLU A 58 11.05 -10.34 -0.15
C GLU A 58 9.51 -10.40 -0.26
N PHE A 59 8.95 -9.71 -1.26
CA PHE A 59 7.52 -9.67 -1.54
C PHE A 59 7.25 -9.33 -3.01
N GLU A 60 6.09 -9.74 -3.51
CA GLU A 60 5.61 -9.35 -4.85
C GLU A 60 5.08 -7.91 -4.84
N LYS A 61 5.46 -7.14 -5.86
CA LYS A 61 4.93 -5.79 -6.05
C LYS A 61 3.58 -5.87 -6.75
N VAL A 62 2.66 -4.98 -6.36
CA VAL A 62 1.41 -4.81 -7.10
C VAL A 62 1.72 -4.17 -8.44
N GLU A 63 1.42 -4.88 -9.53
CA GLU A 63 1.60 -4.39 -10.91
C GLU A 63 0.33 -3.79 -11.51
N LEU A 64 -0.84 -4.15 -10.95
CA LEU A 64 -2.13 -3.71 -11.48
C LEU A 64 -2.39 -2.23 -11.16
N LEU A 65 -2.25 -1.38 -12.18
CA LEU A 65 -2.61 0.04 -12.15
C LEU A 65 -3.85 0.29 -12.99
N LYS A 66 -4.90 0.86 -12.38
CA LYS A 66 -6.11 1.27 -13.11
C LYS A 66 -5.98 2.73 -13.53
N LYS A 67 -5.84 3.01 -14.83
CA LYS A 67 -5.89 4.39 -15.34
C LYS A 67 -7.27 4.99 -15.07
N VAL A 68 -7.31 6.17 -14.48
CA VAL A 68 -8.54 6.86 -14.05
C VAL A 68 -8.88 8.02 -14.97
N ARG A 69 -7.88 8.60 -15.65
CA ARG A 69 -8.00 9.64 -16.69
C ARG A 69 -6.83 9.54 -17.66
#